data_AF-A0A9W4WRK9-F1
#
_entry.id   AF-A0A9W4WRK9-F1
#
_cell.length_a   1.000
_cell.length_b   1.000
_cell.length_c   1.000
_cell.angle_alpha   90.00
_cell.angle_beta   90.00
_cell.angle_gamma   90.00
#
_symmetry.space_group_name_H-M   'P 1'
#
loop_
_entity.id
_entity.type
_entity.pdbx_description
1 polymer ?
#
loop_
_entity_poly.entity_id
_entity_poly.type
_entity_poly.pdbx_seq_one_letter_code
_entity_poly.pdbx_strand_id
1 'polypeptide(L)'
;MDSRMDIQPYVIQAIEPKKIIKWEYQYNMIKVNNGKFHSKHLKIPGCMIIDVWLYFMGFYSKEEKSSLAYYLKECNFDNKVDLPIHCMNKYFEMVLKETNATTAEQMHKIAEYCIIDALSC
;
A
#
# COMPACT_ATOMS: atom_id res chain seq x y z
N MET A 1 -13.12 36.36 3.69
CA MET A 1 -13.63 35.10 4.27
C MET A 1 -12.55 34.07 4.05
N ASP A 2 -11.75 33.85 5.10
CA ASP A 2 -10.58 32.97 5.14
C ASP A 2 -11.07 31.55 5.44
N SER A 3 -11.08 30.66 4.43
CA SER A 3 -11.43 29.25 4.61
C SER A 3 -10.14 28.43 4.68
N ARG A 4 -9.47 28.50 5.82
CA ARG A 4 -8.47 27.48 6.18
C ARG A 4 -9.22 26.18 6.38
N MET A 5 -9.07 25.27 5.43
CA MET A 5 -9.40 23.88 5.65
C MET A 5 -8.42 23.35 6.70
N ASP A 6 -8.87 23.26 7.94
CA ASP A 6 -8.17 22.56 9.01
C ASP A 6 -8.05 21.09 8.62
N ILE A 7 -6.95 20.73 7.97
CA ILE A 7 -6.56 19.34 7.76
C ILE A 7 -6.10 18.82 9.13
N GLN A 8 -7.04 18.21 9.86
CA GLN A 8 -6.73 17.41 11.04
C GLN A 8 -5.69 16.35 10.62
N PRO A 9 -4.52 16.27 11.27
CA PRO A 9 -3.54 15.25 10.95
C PRO A 9 -4.18 13.90 11.25
N TYR A 10 -4.35 13.06 10.22
CA TYR A 10 -4.61 11.64 10.42
C TYR A 10 -3.44 11.08 11.20
N VAL A 11 -3.61 10.97 12.51
CA VAL A 11 -2.68 10.27 13.40
C VAL A 11 -2.67 8.83 12.92
N ILE A 12 -1.60 8.42 12.23
CA ILE A 12 -1.30 7.01 12.05
C ILE A 12 -1.01 6.49 13.46
N GLN A 13 -2.04 5.95 14.12
CA GLN A 13 -1.87 5.30 15.40
C GLN A 13 -0.89 4.15 15.19
N ALA A 14 0.26 4.21 15.87
CA ALA A 14 1.14 3.06 15.97
C ALA A 14 0.31 1.88 16.53
N ILE A 15 0.08 0.87 15.69
CA ILE A 15 -0.67 -0.31 16.11
C ILE A 15 0.20 -1.06 17.09
N GLU A 16 -0.19 -1.08 18.36
CA GLU A 16 0.52 -1.82 19.39
C GLU A 16 0.62 -3.32 19.01
N PRO A 17 1.79 -3.97 19.14
CA PRO A 17 1.96 -5.38 18.78
C PRO A 17 0.94 -6.32 19.45
N LYS A 18 0.53 -6.01 20.68
CA LYS A 18 -0.51 -6.77 21.41
C LYS A 18 -1.88 -6.70 20.73
N LYS A 19 -2.20 -5.60 20.06
CA LYS A 19 -3.44 -5.46 19.26
C LYS A 19 -3.35 -6.28 17.99
N ILE A 20 -2.17 -6.41 17.38
CA ILE A 20 -1.95 -7.29 16.21
C ILE A 20 -2.16 -8.77 16.61
N ILE A 21 -1.67 -9.19 17.77
CA ILE A 21 -1.87 -10.57 18.27
C ILE A 21 -3.35 -10.89 18.51
N LYS A 22 -4.16 -9.89 18.92
CA LYS A 22 -5.62 -10.04 19.06
C LYS A 22 -6.31 -10.30 17.71
N TRP A 23 -5.74 -9.82 16.61
CA TRP A 23 -6.29 -10.02 15.28
C TRP A 23 -5.65 -11.31 14.77
N GLU A 24 -6.33 -12.43 15.00
CA GLU A 24 -5.86 -13.79 14.70
C GLU A 24 -5.28 -13.88 13.29
N TYR A 25 -3.96 -13.72 13.20
CA TYR A 25 -3.25 -13.78 11.94
C TYR A 25 -3.15 -15.24 11.55
N GLN A 26 -3.89 -15.64 10.51
CA GLN A 26 -4.01 -17.04 10.13
C GLN A 26 -3.32 -17.30 8.78
N TYR A 27 -2.55 -18.38 8.72
CA TYR A 27 -1.98 -18.90 7.48
C TYR A 27 -2.85 -20.06 6.99
N ASN A 28 -3.78 -19.76 6.08
CA ASN A 28 -4.69 -20.76 5.54
C ASN A 28 -4.52 -20.88 4.02
N MET A 29 -4.88 -22.04 3.50
CA MET A 29 -5.06 -22.24 2.08
C MET A 29 -6.35 -21.57 1.64
N ILE A 30 -6.26 -20.66 0.67
CA ILE A 30 -7.38 -19.98 0.03
C ILE A 30 -7.48 -20.51 -1.40
N LYS A 31 -8.69 -20.81 -1.84
CA LYS A 31 -8.96 -21.15 -3.25
C LYS A 31 -9.34 -19.87 -3.99
N VAL A 32 -8.52 -19.50 -4.97
CA VAL A 32 -8.81 -18.39 -5.89
C VAL A 32 -8.90 -19.00 -7.29
N ASN A 33 -10.06 -18.86 -7.93
CA ASN A 33 -10.38 -19.57 -9.18
C ASN A 33 -10.16 -21.09 -9.06
N ASN A 34 -9.45 -21.70 -10.02
CA ASN A 34 -9.05 -23.11 -9.98
C ASN A 34 -7.73 -23.35 -9.24
N GLY A 35 -7.07 -22.28 -8.77
CA GLY A 35 -5.80 -22.35 -8.04
C GLY A 35 -5.98 -22.48 -6.52
N LYS A 36 -5.06 -23.21 -5.90
CA LYS A 36 -4.90 -23.25 -4.44
C LYS A 36 -3.70 -22.38 -4.08
N PHE A 37 -3.91 -21.39 -3.21
CA PHE A 37 -2.86 -20.49 -2.75
C PHE A 37 -2.81 -20.50 -1.23
N HIS A 38 -1.65 -20.22 -0.67
CA HIS A 38 -1.56 -19.95 0.76
C HIS A 38 -1.49 -18.45 0.96
N SER A 39 -2.38 -17.90 1.78
CA SER A 39 -2.36 -16.48 2.10
C SER A 39 -2.46 -16.29 3.61
N LYS A 40 -1.67 -15.33 4.06
CA LYS A 40 -1.76 -14.80 5.41
C LYS A 40 -2.82 -13.72 5.39
N HIS A 41 -3.97 -13.99 5.98
CA HIS A 41 -5.09 -13.05 6.00
C HIS A 41 -5.42 -12.66 7.42
N LEU A 42 -5.84 -11.41 7.56
CA LEU A 42 -6.24 -10.82 8.82
C LEU A 42 -7.76 -11.02 8.96
N LYS A 43 -8.19 -11.73 10.01
CA LYS A 43 -9.62 -11.89 10.27
C LYS A 43 -10.12 -10.72 11.09
N ILE A 44 -10.87 -9.83 10.43
CA ILE A 44 -11.59 -8.74 11.09
C ILE A 44 -13.08 -9.09 11.03
N PRO A 45 -13.75 -9.32 12.17
CA PRO A 45 -15.17 -9.62 12.19
C PRO A 45 -15.99 -8.56 11.44
N GLY A 46 -16.83 -9.00 10.51
CA GLY A 46 -17.65 -8.10 9.69
C GLY A 46 -16.94 -7.48 8.49
N CYS A 47 -15.65 -7.78 8.25
CA CYS A 47 -14.94 -7.31 7.06
C CYS A 47 -14.50 -8.47 6.18
N MET A 48 -14.58 -8.26 4.86
CA MET A 48 -13.97 -9.13 3.86
C MET A 48 -12.67 -8.47 3.40
N ILE A 49 -11.51 -9.07 3.73
CA ILE A 49 -10.22 -8.59 3.24
C ILE A 49 -9.93 -9.24 1.92
N ILE A 50 -9.72 -8.41 0.90
CA ILE A 50 -9.36 -8.84 -0.44
C ILE A 50 -7.91 -8.46 -0.66
N ASP A 51 -7.05 -9.47 -0.80
CA ASP A 51 -5.70 -9.27 -1.31
C ASP A 51 -5.76 -9.23 -2.83
N VAL A 52 -5.73 -8.01 -3.37
CA VAL A 52 -5.82 -7.73 -4.81
C VAL A 52 -4.68 -8.42 -5.56
N TRP A 53 -3.48 -8.49 -4.99
CA TRP A 53 -2.34 -9.20 -5.60
C TRP A 53 -2.63 -10.69 -5.78
N LEU A 54 -3.21 -11.32 -4.75
CA LEU A 54 -3.60 -12.73 -4.83
C LEU A 54 -4.70 -12.97 -5.86
N TYR A 55 -5.62 -12.01 -6.00
CA TYR A 55 -6.65 -12.04 -7.03
C TYR A 55 -6.00 -12.02 -8.42
N PHE A 56 -5.13 -11.04 -8.71
CA PHE A 56 -4.41 -10.92 -9.98
C PHE A 56 -3.57 -12.16 -10.31
N MET A 57 -2.86 -12.74 -9.34
CA MET A 57 -2.11 -14.00 -9.54
C MET A 57 -2.99 -15.20 -9.95
N GLY A 58 -4.30 -15.13 -9.70
CA GLY A 58 -5.25 -16.14 -10.14
C GLY A 58 -5.69 -16.00 -11.60
N PHE A 59 -5.45 -14.84 -12.23
CA PHE A 59 -5.81 -14.54 -13.62
C PHE A 59 -4.60 -14.50 -14.55
N TYR A 60 -3.45 -14.02 -14.05
CA TYR A 60 -2.23 -13.85 -14.82
C TYR A 60 -1.20 -14.94 -14.47
N SER A 61 -0.31 -15.26 -15.41
CA SER A 61 0.65 -16.36 -15.22
C SER A 61 1.75 -15.98 -14.22
N LYS A 62 2.25 -16.96 -13.44
CA LYS A 62 3.35 -16.72 -12.47
C LYS A 62 4.70 -16.42 -13.12
N GLU A 63 4.82 -16.70 -14.41
CA GLU A 63 6.03 -16.48 -15.20
C GLU A 63 6.21 -14.97 -15.54
N GLU A 64 5.15 -14.18 -15.36
CA GLU A 64 5.12 -12.74 -15.58
C GLU A 64 5.46 -11.95 -14.31
N LYS A 65 5.72 -10.64 -14.47
CA LYS A 65 6.05 -9.74 -13.36
C LYS A 65 4.83 -9.60 -12.44
N SER A 66 5.03 -9.65 -11.12
CA SER A 66 3.94 -9.59 -10.13
C SER A 66 3.76 -8.20 -9.50
N SER A 67 4.24 -7.15 -10.16
CA SER A 67 4.16 -5.78 -9.65
C SER A 67 2.82 -5.13 -9.98
N LEU A 68 2.37 -4.20 -9.12
CA LEU A 68 1.16 -3.42 -9.38
C LEU A 68 1.21 -2.71 -10.73
N ALA A 69 2.35 -2.09 -11.07
CA ALA A 69 2.55 -1.43 -12.36
C ALA A 69 2.37 -2.37 -13.56
N TYR A 70 2.73 -3.65 -13.42
CA TYR A 70 2.48 -4.64 -14.47
C TYR A 70 0.98 -4.92 -14.61
N TYR A 71 0.27 -5.18 -13.50
CA TYR A 71 -1.17 -5.46 -13.56
C TYR A 71 -2.00 -4.25 -14.03
N LEU A 72 -1.64 -3.03 -13.64
CA LEU A 72 -2.28 -1.81 -14.15
C LEU A 72 -2.20 -1.71 -15.67
N LYS A 73 -1.03 -2.05 -16.23
CA LYS A 73 -0.82 -2.08 -17.67
C LYS A 73 -1.69 -3.15 -18.34
N GLU A 74 -1.75 -4.35 -17.78
CA GLU A 74 -2.64 -5.41 -18.28
C GLU A 74 -4.12 -5.03 -18.23
N CYS A 75 -4.51 -4.18 -17.28
CA CYS A 75 -5.85 -3.61 -17.17
C CYS A 75 -6.08 -2.36 -18.05
N ASN A 76 -5.13 -1.96 -18.90
CA ASN A 76 -5.16 -0.74 -19.72
C ASN A 76 -5.30 0.57 -18.92
N PHE A 77 -4.81 0.60 -17.68
CA PHE A 77 -4.64 1.84 -16.93
C PHE A 77 -3.26 2.45 -17.19
N ASP A 78 -3.17 3.77 -17.03
CA ASP A 78 -1.90 4.48 -17.11
C ASP A 78 -0.91 3.93 -16.08
N ASN A 79 0.34 3.82 -16.49
CA ASN A 79 1.38 3.28 -15.61
C ASN A 79 1.62 4.24 -14.45
N LYS A 80 1.46 3.73 -13.23
CA LYS A 80 1.88 4.44 -12.03
C LYS A 80 3.37 4.77 -12.11
N VAL A 81 3.73 6.01 -11.80
CA VAL A 81 5.13 6.42 -11.59
C VAL A 81 5.66 5.73 -10.35
N ASP A 82 6.69 4.90 -10.52
CA ASP A 82 7.32 4.20 -9.42
C ASP A 82 8.25 5.12 -8.63
N LEU A 83 8.25 5.00 -7.31
CA LEU A 83 9.17 5.71 -6.43
C LEU A 83 10.06 4.67 -5.76
N PRO A 84 11.34 4.54 -6.16
CA PRO A 84 12.21 3.51 -5.62
C PRO A 84 12.37 3.61 -4.10
N ILE A 85 12.39 2.47 -3.41
CA ILE A 85 12.53 2.39 -1.94
C ILE A 85 13.74 3.18 -1.42
N HIS A 86 14.88 3.12 -2.12
CA HIS A 86 16.09 3.84 -1.69
C HIS A 86 15.91 5.36 -1.76
N CYS A 87 15.09 5.87 -2.69
CA CYS A 87 14.72 7.29 -2.76
C CYS A 87 13.79 7.67 -1.59
N MET A 88 12.79 6.84 -1.28
CA MET A 88 11.90 7.07 -0.13
C MET A 88 12.69 7.10 1.19
N ASN A 89 13.56 6.12 1.41
CA ASN A 89 14.41 6.06 2.60
C ASN A 89 15.28 7.31 2.73
N LYS A 90 15.89 7.75 1.63
CA LYS A 90 16.68 8.99 1.61
C LYS A 90 15.85 10.21 2.01
N TYR A 91 14.63 10.34 1.50
CA TYR A 91 13.74 11.46 1.85
C TYR A 91 13.36 11.44 3.33
N PHE A 92 13.03 10.27 3.88
CA PHE A 92 12.77 10.14 5.32
C PHE A 92 13.99 10.50 6.17
N GLU A 93 15.17 10.00 5.81
CA GLU A 93 16.42 10.37 6.50
C GLU A 93 16.71 11.88 6.45
N MET A 94 16.42 12.53 5.32
CA MET A 94 16.61 13.98 5.18
C MET A 94 15.66 14.77 6.07
N VAL A 95 14.37 14.41 6.11
CA VAL A 95 13.38 15.07 6.99
C VAL A 95 13.72 14.92 8.47
N LEU A 96 14.26 13.76 8.87
CA LEU A 96 14.69 13.53 10.25
C LEU A 96 15.87 14.42 10.66
N LYS A 97 16.70 14.83 9.71
CA LYS A 97 17.85 15.70 9.96
C LYS A 97 17.47 17.17 9.97
N GLU A 98 16.64 17.60 9.03
CA GLU A 98 16.27 19.01 8.87
C GLU A 98 14.89 19.13 8.22
N THR A 99 14.11 20.12 8.65
CA THR A 99 12.82 20.46 8.03
C THR A 99 12.94 21.80 7.30
N ASN A 100 12.96 21.76 5.97
CA ASN A 100 12.96 22.92 5.08
C ASN A 100 12.05 22.70 3.86
N ALA A 101 11.99 23.67 2.96
CA ALA A 101 11.12 23.62 1.78
C ALA A 101 11.40 22.39 0.90
N THR A 102 12.68 22.02 0.72
CA THR A 102 13.08 20.86 -0.08
C THR A 102 12.59 19.55 0.54
N THR A 103 12.76 19.39 1.84
CA THR A 103 12.31 18.17 2.54
C THR A 103 10.78 18.08 2.60
N ALA A 104 10.09 19.21 2.65
CA ALA A 104 8.63 19.25 2.53
C ALA A 104 8.14 18.78 1.15
N GLU A 105 8.80 19.23 0.07
CA GLU A 105 8.49 18.77 -1.30
C GLU A 105 8.76 17.26 -1.47
N GLN A 106 9.82 16.75 -0.86
CA GLN A 106 10.12 15.31 -0.86
C GLN A 106 9.03 14.48 -0.16
N MET A 107 8.52 14.95 0.98
CA MET A 107 7.41 14.28 1.68
C MET A 107 6.11 14.37 0.87
N HIS A 108 5.87 15.49 0.18
CA HIS A 108 4.74 15.63 -0.72
C HIS A 108 4.77 14.57 -1.83
N LYS A 109 5.94 14.32 -2.43
CA LYS A 109 6.13 13.26 -3.44
C LYS A 109 5.84 11.87 -2.89
N ILE A 110 6.25 11.57 -1.65
CA ILE A 110 5.91 10.29 -1.01
C ILE A 110 4.40 10.17 -0.79
N ALA A 111 3.77 11.23 -0.28
CA ALA A 111 2.33 11.23 -0.03
C ALA A 111 1.53 11.03 -1.34
N GLU A 112 1.89 11.75 -2.40
CA GLU A 112 1.30 11.61 -3.73
C GLU A 112 1.47 10.17 -4.26
N TYR A 113 2.69 9.61 -4.15
CA TYR A 113 2.94 8.22 -4.53
C TYR A 113 2.06 7.22 -3.77
N CYS A 114 1.90 7.38 -2.45
CA CYS A 114 1.06 6.50 -1.64
C CYS A 114 -0.44 6.64 -1.97
N ILE A 115 -0.92 7.86 -2.23
CA ILE A 115 -2.31 8.09 -2.64
C ILE A 115 -2.59 7.40 -3.98
N ILE A 116 -1.69 7.57 -4.96
CA ILE A 116 -1.83 6.91 -6.26
C ILE A 116 -1.77 5.39 -6.09
N ASP A 117 -0.86 4.84 -5.27
CA ASP A 117 -0.79 3.40 -4.98
C ASP A 117 -2.10 2.84 -4.45
N ALA A 118 -2.69 3.52 -3.47
CA ALA A 118 -3.92 3.10 -2.82
C ALA A 118 -5.14 3.20 -3.74
N LEU A 119 -5.19 4.21 -4.62
CA LEU A 119 -6.27 4.37 -5.61
C LEU A 119 -6.15 3.39 -6.77
N SER A 120 -4.95 2.87 -7.03
CA SER A 120 -4.68 1.86 -8.06
C SER A 120 -4.97 0.43 -7.63
N CYS A 121 -5.22 0.18 -6.34
CA CYS A 121 -5.59 -1.13 -5.79
C CYS A 121 -7.11 -1.26 -5.67
#